data_AF-A0AAP3AMJ5-F1
#
_entry.id   AF-A0AAP3AMJ5-F1
#
_cell.length_a   1.000
_cell.length_b   1.000
_cell.length_c   1.000
_cell.angle_alpha   90.00
_cell.angle_beta   90.00
_cell.angle_gamma   90.00
#
_symmetry.space_group_name_H-M   'P 1'
#
loop_
_entity.id
_entity.type
_entity.pdbx_description
1 polymer ?
#
loop_
_entity_poly.entity_id
_entity_poly.type
_entity_poly.pdbx_seq_one_letter_code
_entity_poly.pdbx_strand_id
1 'polypeptide(L)'
;MNLEKQYLNDRYTKMFGLVVLQNASFTLVSRARNSDSIAFHTIASVLSNGIWLLVIKNVVQNFDSPVLMLTYLIGSVVGSVLMHYISMNYFEKKRK
;
A
#
# COMPACT_ATOMS: atom_id res chain seq x y z
N MET A 1 -20.07 -21.72 12.14
CA MET A 1 -19.61 -21.80 10.74
C MET A 1 -19.68 -20.45 9.98
N ASN A 2 -20.68 -19.58 10.20
CA ASN A 2 -20.75 -18.26 9.51
C ASN A 2 -19.82 -17.19 10.10
N LEU A 3 -19.67 -17.15 11.43
CA LEU A 3 -18.84 -16.13 12.11
C LEU A 3 -17.33 -16.26 11.82
N GLU A 4 -16.83 -17.50 11.77
CA GLU A 4 -15.40 -17.75 11.49
C GLU A 4 -15.02 -17.39 10.05
N LYS A 5 -15.87 -17.74 9.08
CA LYS A 5 -15.70 -17.34 7.67
C LYS A 5 -15.76 -15.82 7.52
N GLN A 6 -16.66 -15.16 8.24
CA GLN A 6 -16.75 -13.70 8.23
C GLN A 6 -15.47 -13.06 8.80
N TYR A 7 -14.98 -13.54 9.94
CA TYR A 7 -13.74 -13.05 10.54
C TYR A 7 -12.51 -13.24 9.63
N LEU A 8 -12.45 -14.36 8.90
CA LEU A 8 -11.42 -14.59 7.88
C LEU A 8 -11.53 -13.58 6.72
N ASN A 9 -12.73 -13.37 6.18
CA ASN A 9 -12.96 -12.39 5.12
C ASN A 9 -12.60 -10.95 5.53
N ASP A 10 -12.96 -10.56 6.75
CA ASP A 10 -12.62 -9.24 7.29
C ASP A 10 -11.10 -9.07 7.41
N ARG A 11 -10.37 -10.13 7.83
CA ARG A 11 -8.91 -10.13 7.86
C ARG A 11 -8.31 -9.94 6.47
N TYR A 12 -8.75 -10.69 5.46
CA TYR A 12 -8.21 -10.58 4.11
C TYR A 12 -8.54 -9.23 3.48
N THR A 13 -9.76 -8.72 3.66
CA THR A 13 -10.19 -7.42 3.13
C THR A 13 -9.38 -6.28 3.76
N LYS A 14 -9.17 -6.32 5.09
CA LYS A 14 -8.33 -5.36 5.79
C LYS A 14 -6.88 -5.41 5.29
N MET A 15 -6.34 -6.62 5.12
CA MET A 15 -4.99 -6.80 4.62
C MET A 15 -4.83 -6.25 3.21
N PHE A 16 -5.77 -6.57 2.31
CA PHE A 16 -5.81 -6.06 0.95
C PHE A 16 -5.78 -4.53 0.93
N GLY A 17 -6.69 -3.88 1.66
CA GLY A 17 -6.76 -2.41 1.73
C GLY A 17 -5.47 -1.78 2.26
N LEU A 18 -4.91 -2.33 3.34
CA LEU A 18 -3.65 -1.83 3.92
C LEU A 18 -2.47 -1.97 2.95
N VAL A 19 -2.36 -3.10 2.23
CA VAL A 19 -1.27 -3.33 1.29
C VAL A 19 -1.40 -2.46 0.04
N VAL A 20 -2.63 -2.25 -0.47
CA VAL A 20 -2.90 -1.29 -1.55
C VAL A 20 -2.45 0.11 -1.13
N LEU A 21 -2.85 0.57 0.06
CA LEU A 21 -2.47 1.88 0.59
C LEU A 21 -0.97 2.00 0.82
N GLN A 22 -0.32 0.94 1.34
CA GLN A 22 1.12 0.92 1.53
C GLN A 22 1.85 1.08 0.19
N ASN A 23 1.46 0.29 -0.81
CA ASN A 23 2.16 0.28 -2.10
C ASN A 23 1.91 1.57 -2.88
N ALA A 24 0.70 2.13 -2.78
CA ALA A 24 0.42 3.46 -3.30
C ALA A 24 1.31 4.52 -2.62
N SER A 25 1.37 4.53 -1.29
CA SER A 25 2.18 5.48 -0.53
C SER A 25 3.68 5.33 -0.82
N PHE A 26 4.15 4.10 -1.03
CA PHE A 26 5.52 3.82 -1.43
C PHE A 26 5.84 4.34 -2.85
N THR A 27 4.92 4.17 -3.81
CA THR A 27 5.05 4.76 -5.14
C THR A 27 5.13 6.29 -5.08
N LEU A 28 4.36 6.93 -4.18
CA LEU A 28 4.48 8.37 -3.93
C LEU A 28 5.86 8.77 -3.36
N VAL A 29 6.42 8.00 -2.43
CA VAL A 29 7.79 8.24 -1.93
C VAL A 29 8.82 8.13 -3.06
N SER A 30 8.69 7.13 -3.93
CA SER A 30 9.57 6.97 -5.10
C SER A 30 9.53 8.22 -5.99
N ARG A 31 8.35 8.77 -6.25
CA ARG A 31 8.17 10.01 -7.02
C ARG A 31 8.74 11.22 -6.27
N ALA A 32 8.50 11.31 -4.96
CA ALA A 32 9.01 12.40 -4.12
C ALA A 32 10.53 12.45 -4.05
N ARG A 33 11.21 11.30 -4.15
CA ARG A 33 12.69 11.24 -4.24
C ARG A 33 13.22 11.78 -5.56
N ASN A 34 12.40 11.81 -6.60
CA ASN A 34 12.73 12.34 -7.92
C ASN A 34 12.21 13.78 -8.12
N SER A 35 11.74 14.44 -7.07
CA SER A 35 11.31 15.84 -7.10
C SER A 35 12.22 16.72 -6.24
N ASP A 36 12.20 18.02 -6.51
CA ASP A 36 13.04 19.00 -5.78
C ASP A 36 12.43 19.44 -4.44
N SER A 37 11.37 18.76 -3.95
CA SER A 37 10.63 19.16 -2.75
C SER A 37 10.90 18.22 -1.57
N ILE A 38 11.75 18.67 -0.65
CA ILE A 38 12.01 17.98 0.63
C ILE A 38 10.71 17.83 1.43
N ALA A 39 9.86 18.85 1.48
CA ALA A 39 8.60 18.80 2.22
C ALA A 39 7.66 17.68 1.70
N PHE A 40 7.55 17.53 0.38
CA PHE A 40 6.78 16.43 -0.22
C PHE A 40 7.40 15.07 0.13
N HIS A 41 8.73 14.95 0.07
CA HIS A 41 9.42 13.73 0.46
C HIS A 41 9.21 13.37 1.93
N THR A 42 9.29 14.33 2.85
CA THR A 42 9.07 14.13 4.28
C THR A 42 7.67 13.61 4.56
N ILE A 43 6.64 14.26 4.00
CA ILE A 43 5.24 13.84 4.21
C ILE A 43 4.99 12.45 3.61
N ALA A 44 5.44 12.21 2.37
CA ALA A 44 5.30 10.91 1.72
C ALA A 44 6.01 9.80 2.52
N SER A 45 7.20 10.10 3.06
CA SER A 45 8.00 9.15 3.85
C SER A 45 7.31 8.78 5.16
N VAL A 46 6.79 9.76 5.90
CA VAL A 46 6.06 9.51 7.15
C VAL A 46 4.81 8.65 6.87
N LEU A 47 4.03 8.98 5.83
CA LEU A 47 2.84 8.23 5.46
C LEU A 47 3.18 6.78 5.06
N SER A 48 4.16 6.60 4.18
CA SER A 48 4.55 5.26 3.70
C SER A 48 5.07 4.37 4.82
N ASN A 49 5.96 4.90 5.68
CA ASN A 49 6.51 4.14 6.81
C ASN A 49 5.44 3.87 7.89
N GLY A 50 4.54 4.82 8.15
CA GLY A 50 3.44 4.64 9.09
C GLY A 50 2.50 3.50 8.67
N ILE A 51 2.11 3.45 7.39
CA ILE A 51 1.26 2.36 6.88
C ILE A 51 2.03 1.04 6.84
N TRP A 52 3.32 1.07 6.53
CA TRP A 52 4.18 -0.12 6.55
C TRP A 52 4.19 -0.80 7.94
N LEU A 53 4.25 -0.02 9.03
CA LEU A 53 4.16 -0.57 10.40
C LEU A 53 2.84 -1.31 10.65
N LEU A 54 1.73 -0.83 10.08
CA LEU A 54 0.44 -1.50 10.15
C LEU A 54 0.43 -2.79 9.33
N VAL A 55 1.01 -2.77 8.13
CA VAL A 55 1.10 -3.95 7.27
C VAL A 55 1.98 -5.04 7.89
N ILE A 56 3.20 -4.70 8.34
CA ILE A 56 4.14 -5.69 8.87
C ILE A 56 3.59 -6.37 10.12
N LYS A 57 2.87 -5.62 10.99
CA LYS A 57 2.15 -6.21 12.13
C LYS A 57 1.19 -7.32 11.69
N ASN A 58 0.39 -7.09 10.64
CA ASN A 58 -0.56 -8.08 10.14
C ASN A 58 0.13 -9.24 9.42
N VAL A 59 1.21 -8.98 8.66
CA VAL A 59 2.00 -10.01 7.98
C VAL A 59 2.61 -10.97 8.99
N VAL A 60 3.33 -10.46 9.99
CA VAL A 60 4.04 -11.31 10.96
C VAL A 60 3.08 -12.17 11.78
N GLN A 61 1.89 -11.66 12.10
CA GLN A 61 0.87 -12.40 12.85
C GLN A 61 0.16 -13.49 12.03
N ASN A 62 0.31 -13.51 10.71
CA ASN A 62 -0.41 -14.43 9.81
C ASN A 62 0.51 -14.97 8.70
N PHE A 63 1.81 -15.09 8.99
CA PHE A 63 2.82 -15.47 8.01
C PHE A 63 2.70 -16.92 7.53
N ASP A 64 1.90 -17.72 8.20
CA ASP A 64 1.59 -19.12 7.87
C ASP A 64 0.46 -19.27 6.84
N SER A 65 -0.29 -18.20 6.53
CA SER A 65 -1.47 -18.26 5.64
C SER A 65 -1.13 -17.98 4.18
N PRO A 66 -1.18 -18.97 3.25
CA PRO A 66 -0.89 -18.75 1.84
C PRO A 66 -1.90 -17.83 1.16
N VAL A 67 -3.16 -17.85 1.61
CA VAL A 67 -4.22 -16.98 1.09
C VAL A 67 -3.92 -15.51 1.42
N LEU A 68 -3.39 -15.25 2.61
CA LEU A 68 -2.98 -13.90 3.02
C LEU A 68 -1.75 -13.43 2.24
N MET A 69 -0.79 -14.32 1.96
CA MET A 69 0.34 -14.03 1.06
C MET A 69 -0.12 -13.65 -0.35
N LEU A 70 -1.08 -14.40 -0.91
CA LEU A 70 -1.65 -14.07 -2.23
C LEU A 70 -2.40 -12.74 -2.19
N THR A 71 -3.17 -12.50 -1.12
CA THR A 71 -3.87 -11.22 -0.91
C THR A 71 -2.89 -10.05 -0.86
N TYR A 72 -1.75 -10.22 -0.16
CA TYR A 72 -0.66 -9.24 -0.14
C TYR A 72 -0.11 -9.01 -1.55
N LEU A 73 0.20 -10.07 -2.29
CA LEU A 73 0.75 -9.97 -3.64
C LEU A 73 -0.18 -9.18 -4.55
N ILE A 74 -1.47 -9.55 -4.63
CA ILE A 74 -2.44 -8.86 -5.48
C ILE A 74 -2.60 -7.41 -5.05
N GLY A 75 -2.76 -7.15 -3.75
CA GLY A 75 -2.88 -5.79 -3.21
C GLY A 75 -1.67 -4.92 -3.54
N SER A 76 -0.46 -5.50 -3.51
CA SER A 76 0.78 -4.77 -3.79
C SER A 76 0.89 -4.33 -5.24
N VAL A 77 0.53 -5.23 -6.16
CA VAL A 77 0.52 -4.93 -7.60
C VAL A 77 -0.52 -3.88 -7.92
N VAL A 78 -1.75 -4.04 -7.40
CA VAL A 78 -2.85 -3.10 -7.60
C VAL A 78 -2.49 -1.71 -7.08
N GLY A 79 -2.02 -1.60 -5.84
CA GLY A 79 -1.65 -0.32 -5.24
C GLY A 79 -0.52 0.39 -5.99
N SER A 80 0.50 -0.38 -6.39
CA SER A 80 1.65 0.16 -7.14
C SER A 80 1.22 0.71 -8.51
N VAL A 81 0.50 -0.09 -9.31
CA VAL A 81 0.09 0.28 -10.67
C VAL A 81 -0.92 1.43 -10.68
N LEU A 82 -1.93 1.39 -9.80
CA LEU A 82 -2.93 2.46 -9.71
C LEU A 82 -2.30 3.78 -9.32
N MET A 83 -1.44 3.79 -8.30
CA MET A 83 -0.80 5.03 -7.88
C MET A 83 0.21 5.54 -8.91
N HIS A 84 0.90 4.64 -9.61
CA HIS A 84 1.77 5.03 -10.71
C HIS A 84 0.97 5.74 -11.83
N TYR A 85 -0.16 5.16 -12.23
CA TYR A 85 -1.08 5.77 -13.18
C TYR A 85 -1.60 7.14 -12.70
N ILE A 86 -2.04 7.24 -11.45
CA ILE A 86 -2.49 8.52 -10.87
C ILE A 86 -1.34 9.53 -10.87
N SER A 87 -0.14 9.11 -10.49
CA SER A 87 1.02 10.00 -10.40
C SER A 87 1.39 10.60 -11.75
N MET A 88 1.38 9.80 -12.82
CA MET A 88 1.63 10.29 -14.18
C MET A 88 0.59 11.31 -14.64
N ASN A 89 -0.69 11.06 -14.32
CA ASN A 89 -1.80 11.87 -14.82
C ASN A 89 -2.07 13.15 -14.01
N TYR A 90 -1.75 13.17 -12.72
CA TYR A 90 -2.09 14.29 -11.83
C TYR A 90 -0.87 15.04 -11.29
N PHE A 91 0.22 14.32 -10.96
CA PHE A 91 1.39 14.95 -10.34
C PHE A 91 2.42 15.39 -11.39
N GLU A 92 2.57 14.64 -12.48
CA GLU A 92 3.58 14.93 -13.52
C GLU A 92 3.04 15.68 -14.73
N LYS A 93 1.71 15.74 -14.91
CA LYS A 93 1.08 16.35 -16.10
C LYS A 93 1.25 17.87 -16.21
N LYS A 94 1.74 18.55 -15.16
CA LYS A 94 2.10 19.99 -15.20
C LYS A 94 3.44 20.31 -15.87
N ARG A 95 4.15 19.30 -16.39
CA ARG A 95 5.48 19.46 -17.00
C ARG A 95 5.48 19.27 -18.53
N LYS A 96 4.43 19.75 -19.20
CA LYS A 96 4.38 19.93 -20.66
C LYS A 96 3.98 21.37 -20.98
#